data_AF-A0A972TQ19-F1
#
_entry.id   AF-A0A972TQ19-F1
#
_cell.length_a   1.000
_cell.length_b   1.000
_cell.length_c   1.000
_cell.angle_alpha   90.00
_cell.angle_beta   90.00
_cell.angle_gamma   90.00
#
_symmetry.space_group_name_H-M   'P 1'
#
loop_
_entity.id
_entity.type
_entity.pdbx_description
1 polymer ?
#
loop_
_entity_poly.entity_id
_entity_poly.type
_entity_poly.pdbx_seq_one_letter_code
_entity_poly.pdbx_strand_id
1 'polypeptide(L)'
;MTTANKKLIPTVCHSACGSVCGLLAHVENGVLTKIEAQDMPDPRHRHICARGLSTIQMVYHPDRLLSSSYGARVIASHSGSALNRSSSAALASYMP
;
A
#
# COMPACT_ATOMS: atom_id res chain seq x y z
N MET A 1 4.04 -17.97 -21.35
CA MET A 1 4.62 -17.08 -20.33
C MET A 1 4.02 -15.69 -20.53
N THR A 2 3.08 -15.28 -19.70
CA THR A 2 2.39 -13.99 -19.84
C THR A 2 3.30 -12.91 -19.27
N THR A 3 3.76 -11.98 -20.10
CA THR A 3 4.63 -10.86 -19.69
C THR A 3 3.91 -10.01 -18.64
N ALA A 4 4.41 -9.98 -17.41
CA ALA A 4 3.83 -9.17 -16.35
C ALA A 4 3.88 -7.67 -16.74
N ASN A 5 2.75 -6.99 -16.70
CA ASN A 5 2.66 -5.58 -17.06
C ASN A 5 3.24 -4.74 -15.92
N LYS A 6 4.51 -4.32 -16.05
CA LYS A 6 5.22 -3.50 -15.06
C LYS A 6 5.24 -2.03 -15.48
N LYS A 7 4.88 -1.13 -14.58
CA LYS A 7 4.88 0.32 -14.77
C LYS A 7 5.58 1.00 -13.60
N LEU A 8 6.34 2.05 -13.91
CA LEU A 8 6.93 2.94 -12.93
C LEU A 8 6.16 4.25 -12.96
N ILE A 9 5.58 4.63 -11.82
CA ILE A 9 4.73 5.81 -11.71
C ILE A 9 5.39 6.80 -10.73
N PRO A 10 5.80 7.99 -11.20
CA PRO A 10 6.27 9.04 -10.31
C PRO A 10 5.10 9.63 -9.51
N THR A 11 5.26 9.73 -8.20
CA THR A 11 4.24 10.15 -7.24
C THR A 11 4.90 10.91 -6.08
N VAL A 12 4.11 11.37 -5.10
CA VAL A 12 4.61 12.10 -3.93
C VAL A 12 4.15 11.43 -2.64
N CYS A 13 4.94 11.59 -1.57
CA CYS A 13 4.63 11.00 -0.27
C CYS A 13 3.39 11.64 0.39
N HIS A 14 2.45 10.79 0.81
CA HIS A 14 1.21 11.21 1.47
C HIS A 14 1.40 11.71 2.91
N SER A 15 2.47 11.30 3.60
CA SER A 15 2.64 11.54 5.04
C SER A 15 2.84 13.00 5.45
N ALA A 16 2.81 13.95 4.50
CA ALA A 16 2.75 15.39 4.72
C ALA A 16 3.74 15.94 5.77
N CYS A 17 4.93 15.34 5.88
CA CYS A 17 5.96 15.73 6.85
C CYS A 17 6.74 16.99 6.48
N GLY A 18 6.17 17.86 5.63
CA GLY A 18 6.80 19.09 5.12
C GLY A 18 7.80 18.87 3.99
N SER A 19 8.55 17.76 3.97
CA SER A 19 9.55 17.48 2.94
C SER A 19 8.99 17.01 1.59
N VAL A 20 7.73 16.54 1.56
CA VAL A 20 7.00 16.02 0.37
C VAL A 20 7.93 15.23 -0.56
N CYS A 21 8.44 14.10 -0.06
CA CYS A 21 9.42 13.29 -0.78
C CYS A 21 8.85 12.78 -2.12
N GLY A 22 9.68 12.81 -3.17
CA GLY A 22 9.37 12.18 -4.45
C GLY A 22 9.45 10.66 -4.38
N LEU A 23 8.41 9.98 -4.84
CA LEU A 23 8.24 8.54 -4.76
C LEU A 23 8.15 7.92 -6.16
N LEU A 24 8.86 6.82 -6.37
CA LEU A 24 8.72 5.99 -7.54
C LEU A 24 7.93 4.72 -7.18
N ALA A 25 6.69 4.65 -7.65
CA ALA A 25 5.79 3.53 -7.42
C ALA A 25 5.98 2.47 -8.51
N HIS A 26 6.33 1.25 -8.09
CA HIS A 26 6.40 0.08 -8.96
C HIS A 26 5.04 -0.60 -8.95
N VAL A 27 4.38 -0.63 -10.10
CA VAL A 27 3.06 -1.23 -10.27
C VAL A 27 3.18 -2.41 -11.22
N GLU A 28 2.78 -3.60 -10.76
CA GLU A 28 2.79 -4.82 -11.55
C GLU A 28 1.36 -5.35 -11.65
N ASN A 29 0.86 -5.49 -12.87
CA ASN A 29 -0.51 -5.93 -13.15
C ASN A 29 -1.59 -5.12 -12.40
N GLY A 30 -1.34 -3.82 -12.22
CA GLY A 30 -2.25 -2.92 -11.49
C GLY A 30 -2.11 -2.93 -9.96
N VAL A 31 -1.20 -3.75 -9.41
CA VAL A 31 -0.93 -3.84 -7.97
C VAL A 31 0.36 -3.09 -7.66
N LEU A 32 0.36 -2.26 -6.61
CA LEU A 32 1.56 -1.58 -6.12
C LEU A 32 2.44 -2.61 -5.39
N THR A 33 3.64 -2.86 -5.88
CA THR A 33 4.55 -3.88 -5.33
C THR A 33 5.72 -3.30 -4.55
N LYS A 34 6.17 -2.09 -4.91
CA LYS A 34 7.31 -1.43 -4.27
C LYS A 34 7.22 0.08 -4.36
N ILE A 35 7.82 0.74 -3.37
CA ILE A 35 8.04 2.19 -3.36
C ILE A 35 9.54 2.44 -3.19
N GLU A 36 10.08 3.34 -4.01
CA GLU A 36 11.47 3.78 -3.95
C GLU A 36 11.54 5.31 -3.98
N ALA A 37 12.71 5.87 -3.65
CA ALA A 37 12.97 7.29 -3.85
C ALA A 37 13.03 7.59 -5.36
N GLN A 38 12.29 8.60 -5.80
CA GLN A 38 12.31 9.03 -7.19
C GLN A 38 13.59 9.81 -7.50
N ASP A 39 14.14 9.60 -8.70
CA ASP A 39 15.22 10.42 -9.22
C ASP A 39 14.72 11.85 -9.50
N MET A 40 15.44 12.83 -8.97
CA MET A 40 15.15 14.25 -9.12
C MET A 40 16.33 14.96 -9.78
N PRO A 41 16.12 16.13 -10.42
CA PRO A 41 17.21 16.89 -11.05
C PRO A 41 18.38 17.20 -10.11
N ASP A 42 18.07 17.46 -8.83
CA ASP A 42 19.08 17.56 -7.77
C ASP A 42 19.11 16.27 -6.94
N PRO A 43 20.25 15.52 -6.93
CA PRO A 43 20.41 14.30 -6.16
C PRO A 43 20.12 14.43 -4.66
N ARG A 44 20.27 15.63 -4.06
CA ARG A 44 19.96 15.87 -2.64
C ARG A 44 18.49 15.64 -2.31
N HIS A 45 17.61 15.77 -3.31
CA HIS A 45 16.17 15.57 -3.16
C HIS A 45 15.75 14.11 -3.39
N ARG A 46 16.69 13.21 -3.73
CA ARG A 46 16.47 11.78 -3.84
C ARG A 46 16.55 11.10 -2.47
N HIS A 47 15.54 11.34 -1.64
CA HIS A 47 15.46 10.77 -0.31
C HIS A 47 14.04 10.31 0.02
N ILE A 48 13.95 9.28 0.86
CA ILE A 48 12.69 8.77 1.40
C ILE A 48 12.94 8.30 2.83
N CYS A 49 12.08 8.69 3.76
CA CYS A 49 12.17 8.21 5.14
C CYS A 49 11.45 6.86 5.31
N ALA A 50 11.63 6.22 6.45
CA ALA A 50 10.98 4.94 6.77
C ALA A 50 9.44 5.02 6.65
N ARG A 51 8.83 6.15 7.02
CA ARG A 51 7.38 6.36 6.88
C ARG A 51 6.93 6.29 5.42
N GLY A 52 7.69 6.92 4.52
CA GLY A 52 7.41 6.90 3.08
C GLY A 52 7.51 5.49 2.50
N LEU A 53 8.55 4.73 2.88
CA LEU A 53 8.73 3.35 2.47
C LEU A 53 7.61 2.43 2.97
N SER A 54 7.13 2.64 4.20
CA SER A 54 6.02 1.88 4.79
C SER A 54 4.65 2.21 4.21
N THR A 55 4.52 3.15 3.27
CA THR A 55 3.23 3.53 2.67
C THR A 55 2.51 2.35 2.03
N ILE A 56 3.26 1.39 1.47
CA ILE A 56 2.67 0.18 0.88
C ILE A 56 1.86 -0.64 1.91
N GLN A 57 2.29 -0.66 3.18
CA GLN A 57 1.58 -1.35 4.25
C GLN A 57 0.26 -0.65 4.59
N MET A 58 0.21 0.68 4.49
CA MET A 58 -1.03 1.44 4.71
C MET A 58 -2.06 1.21 3.60
N VAL A 59 -1.61 1.10 2.35
CA VAL A 59 -2.50 0.84 1.20
C VAL A 59 -3.19 -0.52 1.35
N TYR A 60 -2.49 -1.52 1.86
CA TYR A 60 -2.97 -2.90 1.99
C TYR A 60 -3.32 -3.30 3.43
N HIS A 61 -3.46 -2.34 4.35
CA HIS A 61 -3.78 -2.66 5.74
C HIS A 61 -5.18 -3.30 5.84
N PRO A 62 -5.36 -4.39 6.62
CA PRO A 62 -6.64 -5.08 6.73
C PRO A 62 -7.75 -4.16 7.28
N ASP A 63 -7.41 -3.26 8.20
CA ASP A 63 -8.37 -2.32 8.80
C ASP A 63 -8.60 -1.04 7.98
N ARG A 64 -8.13 -1.00 6.72
CA ARG A 64 -8.34 0.16 5.85
C ARG A 64 -9.84 0.34 5.59
N LEU A 65 -10.32 1.58 5.67
CA LEU A 65 -11.72 1.91 5.34
C LEU A 65 -12.00 1.60 3.86
N LEU A 66 -12.94 0.68 3.60
CA LEU A 66 -13.32 0.26 2.24
C LEU A 66 -14.65 0.89 1.78
N SER A 67 -15.52 1.26 2.71
CA SER A 67 -16.86 1.80 2.44
C SER A 67 -17.09 3.13 3.16
N SER A 68 -17.86 4.03 2.55
CA SER A 68 -18.27 5.30 3.18
C SER A 68 -19.11 5.02 4.43
N SER A 69 -18.78 5.71 5.52
CA SER A 69 -19.41 5.51 6.83
C SER A 69 -20.69 6.33 7.05
N TYR A 70 -21.18 7.08 6.06
CA TYR A 70 -22.43 7.84 6.16
C TYR A 70 -23.62 6.85 6.20
N GLY A 71 -23.87 6.29 7.39
CA GLY A 71 -24.86 5.24 7.68
C GLY A 71 -24.29 3.93 8.23
N ALA A 72 -22.96 3.76 8.31
CA ALA A 72 -22.37 2.51 8.80
C ALA A 72 -22.22 2.54 10.33
N ARG A 73 -23.13 1.85 11.02
CA ARG A 73 -22.76 1.13 12.24
C ARG A 73 -21.49 0.35 11.90
N VAL A 74 -20.38 0.74 12.52
CA VAL A 74 -19.07 0.12 12.37
C VAL A 74 -19.28 -1.39 12.47
N ILE A 75 -18.98 -2.12 11.39
CA ILE A 75 -18.77 -3.57 11.48
C ILE A 75 -17.39 -3.73 12.16
N ALA A 76 -17.32 -3.34 13.43
CA ALA A 76 -16.33 -3.82 14.34
C ALA A 76 -16.88 -5.15 14.82
N SER A 77 -16.62 -6.20 14.05
CA SER A 77 -16.65 -7.58 14.54
C SER A 77 -15.51 -7.78 15.54
N HIS A 78 -15.57 -7.08 16.66
CA HIS A 78 -14.82 -7.35 17.88
C HIS A 78 -15.79 -7.68 19.03
N SER A 79 -16.81 -8.47 18.73
CA SER A 79 -17.33 -9.45 19.68
C SER A 79 -17.27 -10.81 18.97
N GLY A 80 -16.26 -11.61 19.32
CA GLY A 80 -16.13 -12.95 18.78
C GLY A 80 -17.39 -13.78 19.08
N SER A 81 -17.95 -14.42 18.07
CA SER A 81 -18.39 -15.82 18.08
C SER A 81 -19.21 -16.14 16.81
N ALA A 82 -18.75 -17.16 16.10
CA ALA A 82 -19.46 -18.03 15.16
C ALA A 82 -19.69 -17.56 13.71
N LEU A 83 -19.31 -18.47 12.79
CA LEU A 83 -19.60 -18.58 11.35
C LEU A 83 -18.71 -17.67 10.47
N ASN A 84 -17.75 -18.13 9.65
CA ASN A 84 -17.69 -19.38 8.90
C ASN A 84 -16.22 -19.73 8.57
N ARG A 85 -15.77 -20.91 9.03
CA ARG A 85 -14.58 -21.60 8.49
C ARG A 85 -14.97 -22.23 7.16
N SER A 86 -14.64 -21.56 6.06
CA SER A 86 -14.34 -22.15 4.75
C SER A 86 -14.22 -20.98 3.78
N SER A 87 -13.04 -20.55 3.37
CA SER A 87 -12.38 -21.21 2.25
C SER A 87 -10.90 -20.87 2.21
N SER A 88 -10.14 -21.91 1.93
CA SER A 88 -8.69 -22.00 1.85
C SER A 88 -8.05 -21.03 0.86
N ALA A 89 -6.78 -20.71 1.14
CA ALA A 89 -5.71 -20.40 0.19
C ALA A 89 -5.70 -19.02 -0.50
N ALA A 90 -5.02 -18.05 0.13
CA ALA A 90 -4.01 -17.19 -0.50
C ALA A 90 -3.46 -16.24 0.58
N LEU A 91 -2.21 -15.82 0.46
CA LEU A 91 -1.47 -14.83 1.29
C LEU A 91 -0.42 -15.37 2.26
N ALA A 92 -0.10 -16.66 2.26
CA ALA A 92 1.03 -17.19 3.03
C ALA A 92 2.38 -17.20 2.25
N SER A 93 2.55 -16.37 1.21
CA SER A 93 3.72 -16.51 0.30
C SER A 93 4.52 -15.23 0.03
N TYR A 94 4.25 -14.13 0.73
CA TYR A 94 5.02 -12.89 0.53
C TYR A 94 5.74 -12.48 1.82
N MET A 95 6.82 -13.19 2.14
CA MET A 95 7.89 -12.75 3.03
C MET A 95 9.08 -13.71 2.88
N PRO A 96 10.23 -13.31 2.31
CA PRO A 96 11.50 -13.96 2.61
C PRO A 96 11.96 -13.64 4.04
#